data_AF-A0A4R1JVV3-F1
#
_entry.id   AF-A0A4R1JVV3-F1
#
_cell.length_a   1.000
_cell.length_b   1.000
_cell.length_c   1.000
_cell.angle_alpha   90.00
_cell.angle_beta   90.00
_cell.angle_gamma   90.00
#
_symmetry.space_group_name_H-M   'P 1'
#
loop_
_entity.id
_entity.type
_entity.pdbx_description
1 polymer ?
#
loop_
_entity_poly.entity_id
_entity_poly.type
_entity_poly.pdbx_seq_one_letter_code
_entity_poly.pdbx_strand_id
1 'polypeptide(L)'
;MKEKILLYLLLISFSCFSQTGKLNGKLILKDTENYKKVLENTYIILKTSIKTDSIKVDSDLRFVFEDVKAEKKIKIFISPRTYPINTYYIMDLKKNEIKNVEIPYTSTCPYSKDRNNVCPTCSKNDKVLPIVYGLIATVNYKDKDGNPTDKNGNIISKKESKKVKYKSGGCVVSDCQPTWFCQRDKLNF
;
A
#
# COMPACT_ATOMS: atom_id res chain seq x y z
N MET A 1 -61.30 24.22 -2.93
CA MET A 1 -61.03 22.78 -2.69
C MET A 1 -60.03 22.19 -3.69
N LYS A 2 -60.11 22.54 -4.99
CA LYS A 2 -59.16 22.09 -6.03
C LYS A 2 -57.70 22.54 -5.82
N GLU A 3 -57.47 23.75 -5.32
CA GLU A 3 -56.10 24.27 -5.11
C GLU A 3 -55.33 23.56 -3.99
N LYS A 4 -56.02 23.08 -2.93
CA LYS A 4 -55.39 22.34 -1.83
C LYS A 4 -54.99 20.92 -2.23
N ILE A 5 -55.69 20.32 -3.20
CA ILE A 5 -55.37 18.99 -3.74
C ILE A 5 -54.12 19.05 -4.64
N LEU A 6 -53.96 20.14 -5.40
CA LEU A 6 -52.80 20.36 -6.26
C LEU A 6 -51.50 20.46 -5.44
N LEU A 7 -51.55 21.15 -4.29
CA LEU A 7 -50.42 21.28 -3.37
C LEU A 7 -50.00 19.93 -2.76
N TYR A 8 -50.96 19.05 -2.49
CA TYR A 8 -50.72 17.72 -1.93
C TYR A 8 -50.07 16.76 -2.93
N LEU A 9 -50.45 16.85 -4.22
CA LEU A 9 -49.83 16.09 -5.32
C LEU A 9 -48.40 16.53 -5.61
N LEU A 10 -48.06 17.81 -5.38
CA LEU A 10 -46.72 18.37 -5.57
C LEU A 10 -45.73 17.99 -4.46
N LEU A 11 -46.22 17.63 -3.27
CA LEU A 11 -45.39 17.16 -2.16
C LEU A 11 -45.01 15.67 -2.30
N ILE A 12 -45.82 14.87 -2.99
CA ILE A 12 -45.57 13.43 -3.18
C ILE A 12 -44.50 13.18 -4.25
N SER A 13 -44.31 14.09 -5.22
CA SER A 13 -43.32 13.98 -6.29
C SER A 13 -41.86 14.23 -5.84
N PHE A 14 -41.65 14.79 -4.64
CA PHE A 14 -40.30 14.94 -4.05
C PHE A 14 -39.78 13.67 -3.37
N SER A 15 -40.62 12.64 -3.20
CA SER A 15 -40.22 11.30 -2.74
C SER A 15 -39.64 10.46 -3.90
N CYS A 16 -38.76 11.05 -4.70
CA CYS A 16 -37.97 10.30 -5.67
C CYS A 16 -36.90 9.53 -4.86
N PHE A 17 -37.30 8.37 -4.33
CA PHE A 17 -36.44 7.48 -3.56
C PHE A 17 -35.17 7.20 -4.37
N SER A 18 -34.07 7.84 -3.99
CA SER A 18 -32.74 7.52 -4.49
C SER A 18 -32.52 6.02 -4.22
N GLN A 19 -32.37 5.26 -5.30
CA GLN A 19 -32.29 3.79 -5.25
C GLN A 19 -30.86 3.40 -4.87
N THR A 20 -30.54 3.56 -3.59
CA THR A 20 -29.21 3.26 -3.06
C THR A 20 -29.17 1.86 -2.43
N GLY A 21 -27.98 1.28 -2.40
CA GLY A 21 -27.65 0.08 -1.65
C GLY A 21 -26.55 0.39 -0.64
N LYS A 22 -26.20 -0.62 0.14
CA LYS A 22 -25.17 -0.56 1.19
C LYS A 22 -24.10 -1.60 0.90
N LEU A 23 -22.84 -1.20 1.05
CA LEU A 23 -21.71 -2.10 0.92
C LEU A 23 -20.99 -2.20 2.26
N ASN A 24 -21.06 -3.37 2.87
CA ASN A 24 -20.26 -3.73 4.03
C ASN A 24 -19.08 -4.56 3.55
N GLY A 25 -17.90 -4.30 4.09
CA GLY A 25 -16.77 -5.17 3.81
C GLY A 25 -15.78 -5.32 4.93
N LYS A 26 -14.92 -6.32 4.78
CA LYS A 26 -13.84 -6.64 5.69
C LYS A 26 -12.58 -6.98 4.91
N LEU A 27 -11.45 -6.43 5.31
CA LEU A 27 -10.15 -6.87 4.79
C LEU A 27 -9.71 -8.14 5.51
N ILE A 28 -9.30 -9.14 4.73
CA ILE A 28 -8.74 -10.39 5.25
C ILE A 28 -7.23 -10.35 5.08
N LEU A 29 -6.50 -10.18 6.18
CA LEU A 29 -5.04 -10.23 6.17
C LEU A 29 -4.56 -11.68 6.12
N LYS A 30 -3.63 -11.97 5.22
CA LYS A 30 -2.86 -13.23 5.26
C LYS A 30 -1.73 -13.19 6.28
N ASP A 31 -1.21 -12.00 6.56
CA ASP A 31 -0.08 -11.76 7.45
C ASP A 31 -0.52 -10.83 8.59
N THR A 32 -0.54 -11.36 9.80
CA THR A 32 -0.97 -10.65 11.01
C THR A 32 0.08 -9.69 11.55
N GLU A 33 1.37 -9.85 11.20
CA GLU A 33 2.45 -8.99 11.70
C GLU A 33 2.29 -7.55 11.20
N ASN A 34 1.70 -7.37 10.03
CA ASN A 34 1.47 -6.08 9.39
C ASN A 34 0.17 -5.39 9.82
N TYR A 35 -0.61 -5.98 10.73
CA TYR A 35 -1.96 -5.51 11.08
C TYR A 35 -2.01 -4.02 11.45
N LYS A 36 -1.12 -3.56 12.35
CA LYS A 36 -1.09 -2.15 12.79
C LYS A 36 -0.79 -1.19 11.63
N LYS A 37 0.16 -1.56 10.77
CA LYS A 37 0.54 -0.76 9.61
C LYS A 37 -0.60 -0.66 8.58
N VAL A 38 -1.33 -1.74 8.37
CA VAL A 38 -2.52 -1.76 7.51
C VAL A 38 -3.59 -0.83 8.08
N LEU A 39 -3.93 -0.98 9.36
CA LEU A 39 -4.93 -0.16 10.05
C LEU A 39 -4.62 1.35 9.93
N GLU A 40 -3.36 1.73 10.13
CA GLU A 40 -2.95 3.13 10.12
C GLU A 40 -2.99 3.77 8.72
N ASN A 41 -2.70 2.99 7.67
CA ASN A 41 -2.37 3.54 6.34
C ASN A 41 -3.35 3.20 5.23
N THR A 42 -4.34 2.33 5.46
CA THR A 42 -5.20 1.78 4.40
C THR A 42 -6.51 2.53 4.25
N TYR A 43 -6.78 2.97 3.02
CA TYR A 43 -8.07 3.49 2.58
C TYR A 43 -8.69 2.53 1.57
N ILE A 44 -10.00 2.36 1.69
CA ILE A 44 -10.83 1.72 0.67
C ILE A 44 -11.43 2.84 -0.17
N ILE A 45 -11.27 2.74 -1.49
CA ILE A 45 -11.80 3.72 -2.43
C ILE A 45 -12.87 3.03 -3.26
N LEU A 46 -14.09 3.54 -3.19
CA LEU A 46 -15.22 3.07 -3.99
C LEU A 46 -15.42 4.05 -5.16
N LYS A 47 -15.28 3.54 -6.38
CA LYS A 47 -15.54 4.30 -7.59
C LYS A 47 -16.79 3.77 -8.27
N THR A 48 -17.75 4.67 -8.44
CA THR A 48 -18.98 4.44 -9.18
C THR A 48 -19.01 5.24 -10.49
N SER A 49 -20.08 5.10 -11.27
CA SER A 49 -20.31 5.95 -12.45
C SER A 49 -20.44 7.45 -12.14
N ILE A 50 -20.85 7.83 -10.92
CA ILE A 50 -21.20 9.22 -10.56
C ILE A 50 -20.28 9.85 -9.52
N LYS A 51 -19.68 9.03 -8.65
CA LYS A 51 -18.86 9.52 -7.53
C LYS A 51 -17.72 8.57 -7.21
N THR A 52 -16.70 9.14 -6.58
CA THR A 52 -15.61 8.39 -5.95
C THR A 52 -15.61 8.76 -4.47
N ASP A 53 -15.81 7.76 -3.62
CA ASP A 53 -15.77 7.90 -2.17
C ASP A 53 -14.56 7.14 -1.62
N SER A 54 -14.09 7.55 -0.45
CA SER A 54 -13.03 6.83 0.26
C SER A 54 -13.30 6.77 1.75
N ILE A 55 -13.03 5.63 2.36
CA ILE A 55 -13.17 5.42 3.80
C ILE A 55 -11.93 4.71 4.35
N LYS A 56 -11.54 5.05 5.58
CA LYS A 56 -10.52 4.32 6.32
C LYS A 56 -11.16 3.09 6.97
N VAL A 57 -10.43 1.97 7.00
CA VAL A 57 -10.90 0.78 7.73
C VAL A 57 -10.92 1.03 9.24
N ASP A 58 -11.87 0.41 9.93
CA ASP A 58 -11.97 0.46 11.39
C ASP A 58 -10.99 -0.51 12.07
N SER A 59 -11.04 -0.57 13.41
CA SER A 59 -10.21 -1.45 14.21
C SER A 59 -10.41 -2.93 13.90
N ASP A 60 -11.54 -3.36 13.34
CA ASP A 60 -11.77 -4.76 12.95
C ASP A 60 -11.47 -5.00 11.46
N LEU A 61 -10.79 -4.04 10.81
CA LEU A 61 -10.52 -3.98 9.38
C LEU A 61 -11.80 -3.99 8.52
N ARG A 62 -12.91 -3.52 9.09
CA ARG A 62 -14.19 -3.38 8.39
C ARG A 62 -14.32 -2.00 7.78
N PHE A 63 -15.17 -1.90 6.77
CA PHE A 63 -15.54 -0.67 6.11
C PHE A 63 -16.99 -0.72 5.68
N VAL A 64 -17.63 0.45 5.62
CA VAL A 64 -19.02 0.59 5.21
C VAL A 64 -19.15 1.77 4.26
N PHE A 65 -19.74 1.54 3.09
CA PHE A 65 -20.25 2.60 2.24
C PHE A 65 -21.77 2.58 2.28
N GLU A 66 -22.33 3.67 2.79
CA GLU A 66 -23.75 3.96 2.74
C GLU A 66 -24.10 4.65 1.43
N ASP A 67 -25.37 4.58 1.05
CA ASP A 67 -25.92 5.28 -0.09
C ASP A 67 -25.15 5.09 -1.41
N VAL A 68 -24.80 3.83 -1.70
CA VAL A 68 -24.10 3.45 -2.92
C VAL A 68 -25.12 3.30 -4.04
N LYS A 69 -24.91 4.01 -5.16
CA LYS A 69 -25.78 3.87 -6.33
C LYS A 69 -25.79 2.43 -6.85
N ALA A 70 -26.96 1.88 -7.09
CA ALA A 70 -27.10 0.58 -7.73
C ALA A 70 -26.56 0.62 -9.17
N GLU A 71 -25.57 -0.22 -9.46
CA GLU A 71 -24.97 -0.35 -10.79
C GLU A 71 -24.28 -1.71 -10.98
N LYS A 72 -24.13 -2.15 -12.23
CA LYS A 72 -23.54 -3.46 -12.57
C LYS A 72 -22.01 -3.51 -12.39
N LYS A 73 -21.36 -2.36 -12.27
CA LYS A 73 -19.89 -2.24 -12.28
C LYS A 73 -19.43 -1.14 -11.32
N ILE A 74 -19.50 -1.40 -10.02
CA ILE A 74 -18.75 -0.63 -9.03
C ILE A 74 -17.30 -1.15 -8.99
N LYS A 75 -16.33 -0.26 -8.72
CA LYS A 75 -14.92 -0.63 -8.53
C LYS A 75 -14.46 -0.30 -7.13
N ILE A 76 -13.83 -1.25 -6.46
CA ILE A 76 -13.20 -1.07 -5.15
C ILE A 76 -11.69 -1.13 -5.32
N PHE A 77 -11.00 -0.09 -4.86
CA PHE A 77 -9.55 -0.06 -4.78
C PHE A 77 -9.13 -0.07 -3.32
N ILE A 78 -7.99 -0.69 -3.07
CA ILE A 78 -7.31 -0.61 -1.79
C ILE A 78 -6.07 0.24 -2.02
N SER A 79 -5.84 1.24 -1.18
CA SER A 79 -4.62 2.04 -1.23
C SER A 79 -4.03 2.16 0.17
N PRO A 80 -2.82 1.67 0.43
CA PRO A 80 -1.94 2.40 1.31
C PRO A 80 -1.53 3.68 0.56
N ARG A 81 -1.72 4.84 1.19
CA ARG A 81 -1.32 6.16 0.62
C ARG A 81 0.14 6.23 0.17
N THR A 82 0.97 5.28 0.60
CA THR A 82 2.40 5.21 0.31
C THR A 82 2.75 4.62 -1.06
N TYR A 83 1.91 3.76 -1.66
CA TYR A 83 2.23 3.13 -2.95
C TYR A 83 0.99 2.92 -3.82
N PRO A 84 1.06 3.23 -5.14
CA PRO A 84 -0.04 2.96 -6.06
C PRO A 84 -0.19 1.46 -6.26
N ILE A 85 -1.31 0.90 -5.83
CA ILE A 85 -1.73 -0.45 -6.20
C ILE A 85 -2.73 -0.37 -7.35
N ASN A 86 -2.51 -1.15 -8.40
CA ASN A 86 -3.42 -1.24 -9.54
C ASN A 86 -4.47 -2.36 -9.38
N THR A 87 -4.52 -3.02 -8.22
CA THR A 87 -5.51 -4.06 -7.94
C THR A 87 -6.86 -3.43 -7.58
N TYR A 88 -7.91 -3.85 -8.27
CA TYR A 88 -9.27 -3.43 -7.97
C TYR A 88 -10.25 -4.59 -8.15
N TYR A 89 -11.34 -4.53 -7.40
CA TYR A 89 -12.42 -5.51 -7.43
C TYR A 89 -13.61 -4.90 -8.16
N ILE A 90 -14.17 -5.63 -9.11
CA ILE A 90 -15.38 -5.24 -9.83
C ILE A 90 -16.53 -6.09 -9.30
N MET A 91 -17.66 -5.45 -9.03
CA MET A 91 -18.86 -6.15 -8.62
C MET A 91 -20.11 -5.35 -9.04
N ASP A 92 -21.25 -6.02 -8.97
CA ASP A 92 -22.56 -5.41 -9.11
C ASP A 92 -23.14 -5.06 -7.74
N LEU A 93 -24.01 -4.05 -7.71
CA LEU A 93 -24.85 -3.73 -6.55
C LEU A 93 -26.27 -3.44 -7.05
N LYS A 94 -27.24 -4.16 -6.51
CA LYS A 94 -28.67 -3.99 -6.82
C LYS A 94 -29.28 -2.92 -5.93
N LYS A 95 -30.44 -2.41 -6.37
CA LYS A 95 -31.24 -1.48 -5.57
C LYS A 95 -31.56 -2.08 -4.20
N ASN A 96 -31.40 -1.29 -3.14
CA ASN A 96 -31.70 -1.65 -1.76
C ASN A 96 -30.97 -2.92 -1.28
N GLU A 97 -29.92 -3.35 -1.98
CA GLU A 97 -29.11 -4.49 -1.58
C GLU A 97 -28.15 -4.09 -0.47
N ILE A 98 -28.05 -4.92 0.57
CA ILE A 98 -26.93 -4.88 1.51
C ILE A 98 -25.95 -5.97 1.07
N LYS A 99 -24.84 -5.56 0.49
CA LYS A 99 -23.81 -6.48 0.01
C LYS A 99 -22.67 -6.57 0.99
N ASN A 100 -22.33 -7.80 1.38
CA ASN A 100 -21.20 -8.07 2.26
C ASN A 100 -20.03 -8.61 1.41
N VAL A 101 -18.84 -8.06 1.58
CA VAL A 101 -17.63 -8.49 0.86
C VAL A 101 -16.47 -8.75 1.78
N GLU A 102 -15.75 -9.83 1.50
CA GLU A 102 -14.46 -10.11 2.12
C GLU A 102 -13.38 -9.93 1.08
N ILE A 103 -12.47 -9.01 1.33
CA ILE A 103 -11.44 -8.63 0.37
C ILE A 103 -10.09 -9.11 0.91
N PRO A 104 -9.42 -10.07 0.25
CA PRO A 104 -8.10 -10.49 0.67
C PRO A 104 -7.12 -9.32 0.49
N TYR A 105 -6.50 -8.91 1.58
CA TYR A 105 -5.47 -7.88 1.58
C TYR A 105 -4.10 -8.56 1.56
N THR A 106 -3.36 -8.27 0.50
CA THR A 106 -1.94 -8.61 0.40
C THR A 106 -1.17 -7.30 0.37
N SER A 107 -0.33 -7.09 1.39
CA SER A 107 0.69 -6.04 1.36
C SER A 107 1.52 -6.20 0.10
N THR A 108 1.44 -5.26 -0.84
CA THR A 108 2.34 -5.25 -2.00
C THR A 108 3.68 -4.72 -1.55
N CYS A 109 4.73 -5.53 -1.68
CA CYS A 109 6.09 -5.09 -1.44
C CYS A 109 6.44 -3.95 -2.42
N PRO A 110 6.76 -2.75 -1.92
CA PRO A 110 7.02 -1.61 -2.79
C PRO A 110 8.25 -1.82 -3.68
N TYR A 111 9.15 -2.69 -3.22
CA TYR A 111 10.27 -3.20 -3.97
C TYR A 111 10.00 -4.65 -4.28
N SER A 112 9.51 -4.94 -5.50
CA SER A 112 9.47 -6.33 -5.93
C SER A 112 10.90 -6.81 -6.18
N LYS A 113 11.18 -8.08 -5.85
CA LYS A 113 12.45 -8.73 -6.16
C LYS A 113 12.77 -8.65 -7.67
N ASP A 114 11.74 -8.52 -8.50
CA ASP A 114 11.81 -8.51 -9.97
C ASP A 114 12.07 -7.12 -10.59
N ARG A 115 11.98 -6.02 -9.83
CA ARG A 115 12.34 -4.70 -10.35
C ARG A 115 13.86 -4.58 -10.34
N ASN A 116 14.47 -4.78 -11.51
CA ASN A 116 15.90 -4.64 -11.84
C ASN A 116 16.48 -3.25 -11.47
N ASN A 117 16.61 -2.96 -10.17
CA ASN A 117 17.15 -1.71 -9.64
C ASN A 117 16.47 -0.42 -10.18
N VAL A 118 15.22 -0.49 -10.65
CA VAL A 118 14.48 0.68 -11.16
C VAL A 118 13.69 1.33 -10.04
N CYS A 119 14.07 2.57 -9.68
CA CYS A 119 13.42 3.39 -8.67
C CYS A 119 11.90 3.49 -8.89
N PRO A 120 11.07 3.21 -7.87
CA PRO A 120 9.63 3.09 -8.03
C PRO A 120 8.92 4.40 -8.37
N THR A 121 9.47 5.56 -7.97
CA THR A 121 8.83 6.86 -8.23
C THR A 121 9.45 7.56 -9.44
N CYS A 122 10.78 7.65 -9.51
CA CYS A 122 11.42 8.37 -10.61
C CYS A 122 11.68 7.51 -11.86
N SER A 123 11.44 6.20 -11.80
CA SER A 123 11.65 5.24 -12.90
C SER A 123 13.08 5.22 -13.48
N LYS A 124 14.07 5.66 -12.71
CA LYS A 124 15.49 5.62 -13.08
C LYS A 124 16.19 4.48 -12.35
N ASN A 125 17.28 3.97 -12.90
CA ASN A 125 18.11 2.93 -12.28
C ASN A 125 19.47 3.46 -11.82
N ASP A 126 19.70 4.76 -11.93
CA ASP A 126 20.92 5.41 -11.48
C ASP A 126 20.78 5.88 -10.02
N LYS A 127 21.90 5.90 -9.27
CA LYS A 127 21.93 6.23 -7.83
C LYS A 127 21.11 5.28 -6.95
N VAL A 128 21.27 3.99 -7.20
CA VAL A 128 20.83 2.91 -6.32
C VAL A 128 21.99 2.43 -5.46
N LEU A 129 21.73 2.11 -4.18
CA LEU A 129 22.69 1.46 -3.30
C LEU A 129 22.20 0.07 -2.92
N PRO A 130 23.08 -0.93 -2.76
CA PRO A 130 22.69 -2.18 -2.12
C PRO A 130 22.25 -1.90 -0.68
N ILE A 131 21.25 -2.64 -0.22
CA ILE A 131 20.86 -2.67 1.18
C ILE A 131 21.50 -3.88 1.83
N VAL A 132 22.16 -3.66 2.97
CA VAL A 132 22.75 -4.73 3.78
C VAL A 132 21.91 -4.89 5.04
N TYR A 133 21.47 -6.11 5.30
CA TYR A 133 20.73 -6.48 6.51
C TYR A 133 21.60 -7.29 7.46
N GLY A 134 21.19 -7.33 8.73
CA GLY A 134 21.89 -8.03 9.81
C GLY A 134 22.95 -7.17 10.48
N LEU A 135 23.83 -7.85 11.23
CA LEU A 135 24.93 -7.20 11.94
C LEU A 135 26.00 -6.73 10.94
N ILE A 136 26.07 -5.42 10.72
CA ILE A 136 27.08 -4.81 9.87
C ILE A 136 28.32 -4.50 10.71
N ALA A 137 29.26 -5.44 10.75
CA ALA A 137 30.56 -5.25 11.39
C ALA A 137 31.56 -4.64 10.38
N THR A 138 32.09 -3.45 10.68
CA THR A 138 33.26 -2.94 9.96
C THR A 138 34.50 -3.53 10.63
N VAL A 139 34.92 -4.72 10.18
CA VAL A 139 36.12 -5.36 10.73
C VAL A 139 37.34 -4.80 10.01
N ASN A 140 38.12 -3.99 10.71
CA ASN A 140 39.41 -3.53 10.22
C ASN A 140 40.45 -4.56 10.61
N TYR A 141 40.75 -5.51 9.73
CA TYR A 141 41.87 -6.43 9.94
C TYR A 141 43.17 -5.67 9.73
N LYS A 142 44.12 -5.87 10.64
CA LYS A 142 45.47 -5.32 10.54
C LYS A 142 46.48 -6.42 10.80
N ASP A 143 47.61 -6.36 10.13
CA ASP A 143 48.78 -7.18 10.47
C ASP A 143 49.47 -6.66 11.75
N LYS A 144 50.55 -7.32 12.15
CA LYS A 144 51.35 -6.95 13.33
C LYS A 144 52.00 -5.56 13.20
N ASP A 145 52.17 -5.08 11.97
CA ASP A 145 52.81 -3.81 11.63
C ASP A 145 51.77 -2.67 11.43
N GLY A 146 50.48 -2.97 11.58
CA GLY A 146 49.38 -2.02 11.49
C GLY A 146 48.87 -1.75 10.07
N ASN A 147 49.32 -2.49 9.06
CA ASN A 147 48.82 -2.39 7.69
C ASN A 147 47.43 -3.03 7.57
N PRO A 148 46.49 -2.42 6.81
CA PRO A 148 45.18 -3.00 6.61
C PRO A 148 45.26 -4.29 5.80
N THR A 149 44.59 -5.33 6.30
CA THR A 149 44.51 -6.65 5.64
C THR A 149 43.07 -7.01 5.30
N ASP A 150 42.89 -8.00 4.42
CA ASP A 150 41.61 -8.70 4.26
C ASP A 150 41.37 -9.71 5.40
N LYS A 151 40.22 -10.39 5.37
CA LYS A 151 39.85 -11.46 6.33
C LYS A 151 40.79 -12.68 6.31
N ASN A 152 41.63 -12.80 5.29
CA ASN A 152 42.59 -13.88 5.10
C ASN A 152 44.02 -13.45 5.47
N GLY A 153 44.23 -12.19 5.90
CA GLY A 153 45.54 -11.64 6.26
C GLY A 153 46.35 -11.07 5.10
N ASN A 154 45.80 -10.95 3.89
CA ASN A 154 46.50 -10.32 2.76
C ASN A 154 46.47 -8.81 2.88
N ILE A 155 47.61 -8.15 2.68
CA ILE A 155 47.70 -6.68 2.70
C ILE A 155 46.86 -6.10 1.57
N ILE A 156 45.91 -5.23 1.90
CA ILE A 156 45.05 -4.53 0.93
C ILE A 156 45.45 -3.07 0.83
N SER A 157 45.33 -2.51 -0.37
CA SER A 157 45.64 -1.09 -0.57
C SER A 157 44.61 -0.20 0.15
N LYS A 158 45.02 0.97 0.67
CA LYS A 158 44.08 1.98 1.22
C LYS A 158 42.98 2.37 0.21
N LYS A 159 43.22 2.19 -1.09
CA LYS A 159 42.26 2.47 -2.18
C LYS A 159 41.17 1.39 -2.32
N GLU A 160 41.49 0.13 -2.03
CA GLU A 160 40.54 -1.00 -1.95
C GLU A 160 39.70 -0.99 -0.67
N SER A 161 40.20 -0.35 0.39
CA SER A 161 39.44 -0.12 1.63
C SER A 161 38.28 0.89 1.49
N LYS A 162 38.01 1.39 0.27
CA LYS A 162 36.85 2.25 -0.01
C LYS A 162 35.57 1.48 0.31
N LYS A 163 35.01 1.76 1.49
CA LYS A 163 33.71 1.28 1.96
C LYS A 163 32.71 1.29 0.80
N VAL A 164 32.30 0.09 0.36
CA VAL A 164 31.16 -0.06 -0.55
C VAL A 164 30.03 0.78 0.03
N LYS A 165 29.50 1.74 -0.73
CA LYS A 165 28.38 2.56 -0.26
C LYS A 165 27.16 1.65 -0.22
N TYR A 166 26.63 1.41 0.97
CA TYR A 166 25.40 0.64 1.19
C TYR A 166 24.45 1.43 2.09
N LYS A 167 23.18 1.05 2.08
CA LYS A 167 22.18 1.48 3.05
C LYS A 167 21.99 0.36 4.08
N SER A 168 22.05 0.69 5.36
CA SER A 168 21.71 -0.28 6.41
C SER A 168 20.20 -0.52 6.40
N GLY A 169 19.80 -1.78 6.33
CA GLY A 169 18.39 -2.21 6.37
C GLY A 169 17.94 -2.75 7.73
N GLY A 170 18.84 -2.83 8.72
CA GLY A 170 18.53 -3.45 10.02
C GLY A 170 18.45 -4.98 9.93
N CYS A 171 17.69 -5.62 10.82
CA CYS A 171 17.48 -7.08 10.77
C CYS A 171 16.45 -7.45 9.69
N VAL A 172 16.66 -8.58 9.01
CA VAL A 172 15.62 -9.16 8.14
C VAL A 172 14.49 -9.68 9.03
N VAL A 173 13.28 -9.21 8.79
CA VAL A 173 12.08 -9.59 9.55
C VAL A 173 10.96 -10.13 8.65
N SER A 174 11.16 -10.14 7.32
CA SER A 174 10.18 -10.68 6.37
C SER A 174 10.83 -11.03 5.02
N ASP A 175 10.02 -11.44 4.04
CA ASP A 175 10.45 -11.65 2.65
C ASP A 175 10.29 -10.41 1.75
N CYS A 176 9.77 -9.31 2.31
CA CYS A 176 9.39 -8.08 1.61
C CYS A 176 10.51 -7.01 1.57
N GLN A 177 11.68 -7.35 2.09
CA GLN A 177 12.83 -6.48 2.25
C GLN A 177 13.46 -6.19 0.88
N PRO A 178 13.59 -4.92 0.46
CA PRO A 178 14.34 -4.58 -0.74
C PRO A 178 15.80 -4.96 -0.62
N THR A 179 16.39 -5.39 -1.73
CA THR A 179 17.83 -5.60 -1.84
C THR A 179 18.60 -4.32 -2.21
N TRP A 180 17.89 -3.25 -2.59
CA TRP A 180 18.48 -1.99 -3.02
C TRP A 180 17.64 -0.76 -2.62
N PHE A 181 18.30 0.37 -2.40
CA PHE A 181 17.72 1.64 -1.96
C PHE A 181 17.89 2.71 -3.04
N CYS A 182 16.80 3.34 -3.46
CA CYS A 182 16.83 4.48 -4.37
C CYS A 182 17.23 5.76 -3.62
N GLN A 183 18.42 6.30 -3.89
CA GLN A 183 18.86 7.54 -3.24
C GLN A 183 18.08 8.78 -3.69
N ARG A 184 17.43 8.72 -4.87
CA ARG A 184 16.59 9.80 -5.41
C ARG A 184 15.26 9.89 -4.68
N ASP A 185 14.55 8.76 -4.63
CA ASP A 185 13.20 8.69 -4.05
C ASP A 185 13.24 8.77 -2.52
N LYS A 186 14.36 8.34 -1.89
CA LYS A 186 14.57 8.34 -0.43
C LYS A 186 13.43 7.69 0.36
N LEU A 187 12.73 6.76 -0.28
CA LEU A 187 11.63 6.02 0.34
C LEU A 187 12.20 5.06 1.39
N ASN A 188 11.62 5.10 2.59
CA ASN A 188 11.91 4.12 3.62
C ASN A 188 11.25 2.78 3.25
N PHE A 189 11.84 1.69 3.72
CA PHE A 189 11.40 0.31 3.49
C PHE A 189 11.29 -0.44 4.81
#